data_AF-B3S778-F1
#
_entry.id   AF-B3S778-F1
#
_cell.length_a   1.000
_cell.length_b   1.000
_cell.length_c   1.000
_cell.angle_alpha   90.00
_cell.angle_beta   90.00
_cell.angle_gamma   90.00
#
_symmetry.space_group_name_H-M   'P 1'
#
loop_
_entity.id
_entity.type
_entity.pdbx_description
1 polymer ?
#
loop_
_entity_poly.entity_id
_entity_poly.type
_entity_poly.pdbx_seq_one_letter_code
_entity_poly.pdbx_strand_id
1 'polypeptide(L)'
;LWEYSGHGVLWLLAVTALLYHSWHDPIMKPFYQNIMTAWWVDILVIIVLKATFRRSRPATNRNDMYLTGYVDRHSFPSGHATRASLMACIFLQYSFITVMNKVMIVLWALLLSVSRILSGRHHISDVICGIIIG
;
A
#
# COMPACT_ATOMS: atom_id res chain seq x y z
N LEU A 1 -7.73 9.53 -10.79
CA LEU A 1 -8.30 8.18 -11.04
C LEU A 1 -7.56 7.08 -10.28
N TRP A 2 -6.23 6.94 -10.40
CA TRP A 2 -5.44 5.94 -9.65
C TRP A 2 -5.37 6.13 -8.12
N GLU A 3 -5.68 7.34 -7.63
CA GLU A 3 -5.71 7.60 -6.19
C GLU A 3 -6.95 7.04 -5.49
N TYR A 4 -8.04 6.81 -6.24
CA TYR A 4 -9.26 6.19 -5.71
C TYR A 4 -9.10 4.67 -5.54
N SER A 5 -8.35 3.98 -6.42
CA SER A 5 -8.10 2.54 -6.25
C SER A 5 -7.13 2.21 -5.10
N GLY A 6 -6.28 3.18 -4.72
CA GLY A 6 -5.38 3.09 -3.57
C GLY A 6 -5.96 3.61 -2.25
N HIS A 7 -7.22 4.07 -2.23
CA HIS A 7 -7.84 4.55 -0.99
C HIS A 7 -7.94 3.40 0.00
N GLY A 8 -7.12 3.50 1.06
CA GLY A 8 -7.02 2.46 2.08
C GLY A 8 -8.36 2.11 2.75
N VAL A 9 -9.29 3.08 2.82
CA VAL A 9 -10.62 2.89 3.38
C VAL A 9 -11.46 1.91 2.56
N LEU A 10 -11.38 1.96 1.22
CA LEU A 10 -12.11 1.01 0.36
C LEU A 10 -11.57 -0.41 0.53
N TRP A 11 -10.24 -0.54 0.62
CA TRP A 11 -9.60 -1.83 0.87
C TRP A 11 -9.94 -2.41 2.25
N LEU A 12 -10.02 -1.58 3.29
CA LEU A 12 -10.51 -2.00 4.61
C LEU A 12 -11.91 -2.56 4.56
N LEU A 13 -12.83 -1.81 3.94
CA LEU A 13 -14.23 -2.20 3.87
C LEU A 13 -14.40 -3.48 3.06
N ALA A 14 -13.64 -3.64 1.98
CA ALA A 14 -13.63 -4.87 1.19
C ALA A 14 -13.08 -6.06 1.99
N VAL A 15 -11.92 -5.92 2.65
CA VAL A 15 -11.29 -7.01 3.40
C VAL A 15 -12.12 -7.40 4.63
N THR A 16 -12.73 -6.44 5.33
CA THR A 16 -13.64 -6.72 6.46
C THR A 16 -14.89 -7.47 6.02
N ALA A 17 -15.52 -7.05 4.92
CA ALA A 17 -16.70 -7.74 4.37
C ALA A 17 -16.36 -9.18 3.94
N LEU A 18 -15.21 -9.37 3.27
CA LEU A 18 -14.75 -10.69 2.84
C LEU A 18 -14.39 -11.59 4.04
N LEU A 19 -13.76 -11.04 5.08
CA LEU A 19 -13.47 -11.78 6.31
C LEU A 19 -14.75 -12.20 7.06
N TYR A 20 -15.78 -11.35 7.06
CA TYR A 20 -17.09 -11.69 7.63
C TYR A 20 -17.77 -12.79 6.82
N HIS A 21 -17.74 -12.72 5.50
CA HIS A 21 -18.33 -13.72 4.62
C HIS A 21 -17.63 -15.09 4.75
N SER A 22 -16.30 -15.09 4.76
CA SER A 22 -15.47 -16.30 4.84
C SER A 22 -15.15 -16.72 6.28
N TRP A 23 -15.96 -16.30 7.28
CA TRP A 23 -15.70 -16.57 8.69
C TRP A 23 -15.63 -18.07 9.03
N HIS A 24 -16.38 -18.88 8.29
CA HIS A 24 -16.45 -20.34 8.47
C HIS A 24 -15.48 -21.12 7.57
N ASP A 25 -14.82 -20.46 6.61
CA ASP A 25 -13.90 -21.12 5.68
C ASP A 25 -12.50 -21.26 6.29
N PRO A 26 -11.99 -22.50 6.51
CA PRO A 26 -10.69 -22.71 7.15
C PRO A 26 -9.50 -22.25 6.29
N ILE A 27 -9.69 -22.11 4.98
CA ILE A 27 -8.66 -21.68 4.02
C ILE A 27 -8.67 -20.15 3.85
N MET A 28 -9.85 -19.56 3.70
CA MET A 28 -10.01 -18.14 3.37
C MET A 28 -9.92 -17.23 4.59
N LYS A 29 -10.37 -17.70 5.76
CA LYS A 29 -10.25 -16.95 7.03
C LYS A 29 -8.80 -16.52 7.36
N PRO A 30 -7.80 -17.42 7.44
CA PRO A 30 -6.44 -17.01 7.77
C PRO A 30 -5.83 -16.10 6.69
N PHE A 31 -6.23 -16.24 5.43
CA PHE A 31 -5.81 -15.34 4.35
C PHE A 31 -6.26 -13.90 4.61
N TYR A 32 -7.56 -13.67 4.85
CA TYR A 32 -8.07 -12.33 5.12
C TYR A 32 -7.57 -11.76 6.46
N GLN A 33 -7.34 -12.61 7.47
CA GLN A 33 -6.72 -12.20 8.73
C GLN A 33 -5.27 -11.73 8.54
N ASN A 34 -4.49 -12.44 7.72
CA ASN A 34 -3.12 -12.05 7.40
C ASN A 34 -3.08 -10.73 6.62
N ILE A 35 -3.99 -10.53 5.66
CA ILE A 35 -4.13 -9.23 4.98
C ILE A 35 -4.44 -8.13 5.98
N MET A 36 -5.41 -8.34 6.86
CA MET A 36 -5.83 -7.32 7.84
C MET A 36 -4.70 -6.95 8.82
N THR A 37 -4.03 -7.96 9.38
CA THR A 37 -2.92 -7.75 10.33
C THR A 37 -1.73 -7.06 9.66
N ALA A 38 -1.34 -7.51 8.47
CA ALA A 38 -0.24 -6.90 7.73
C ALA A 38 -0.57 -5.45 7.34
N TRP A 39 -1.83 -5.13 7.08
CA TRP A 39 -2.28 -3.77 6.79
C TRP A 39 -2.21 -2.83 8.01
N TRP A 40 -2.57 -3.32 9.19
CA TRP A 40 -2.37 -2.57 10.44
C TRP A 40 -0.89 -2.36 10.75
N VAL A 41 -0.05 -3.37 10.55
CA VAL A 41 1.41 -3.27 10.71
C VAL A 41 1.98 -2.24 9.73
N ASP A 42 1.59 -2.28 8.46
CA ASP A 42 1.98 -1.30 7.44
C ASP A 42 1.66 0.14 7.86
N ILE A 43 0.42 0.40 8.32
CA ILE A 43 0.01 1.72 8.80
C ILE A 43 0.87 2.17 9.98
N LEU A 44 1.11 1.28 10.95
CA LEU A 44 1.90 1.60 12.14
C LEU A 44 3.35 1.91 11.74
N VAL A 45 3.96 1.10 10.88
CA VAL A 45 5.31 1.29 10.34
C VAL A 45 5.41 2.61 9.57
N ILE A 46 4.45 2.91 8.69
CA ILE A 46 4.44 4.19 7.95
C ILE A 46 4.33 5.38 8.90
N ILE A 47 3.46 5.32 9.92
CA ILE A 47 3.30 6.40 10.90
C ILE A 47 4.62 6.61 11.66
N VAL A 48 5.24 5.54 12.16
CA VAL A 48 6.51 5.61 12.89
C VAL A 48 7.61 6.16 12.00
N LEU A 49 7.79 5.64 10.78
CA LEU A 49 8.84 6.10 9.88
C LEU A 49 8.63 7.56 9.43
N LYS A 50 7.39 7.96 9.15
CA LYS A 50 7.08 9.37 8.85
C LYS A 50 7.38 10.27 10.04
N ALA A 51 7.09 9.82 11.27
CA ALA A 51 7.37 10.56 12.49
C ALA A 51 8.88 10.69 12.79
N THR A 52 9.66 9.67 12.43
CA THR A 52 11.13 9.60 12.64
C THR A 52 11.90 10.41 11.60
N PHE A 53 11.67 10.14 10.31
CA PHE A 53 12.51 10.73 9.25
C PHE A 53 12.12 12.16 8.89
N ARG A 54 10.85 12.54 9.11
CA ARG A 54 10.27 13.87 8.84
C ARG A 54 10.75 14.53 7.54
N ARG A 55 11.03 13.73 6.50
CA ARG A 55 11.64 14.21 5.26
C ARG A 55 10.63 15.07 4.49
N SER A 56 11.03 16.30 4.17
CA SER A 56 10.24 17.25 3.37
C SER A 56 10.06 16.77 1.94
N ARG A 57 8.88 16.99 1.36
CA ARG A 57 8.55 16.62 -0.03
C ARG A 57 9.27 17.51 -1.05
N PRO A 58 9.64 16.98 -2.22
CA PRO A 58 10.19 17.80 -3.30
C PRO A 58 9.20 18.91 -3.69
N ALA A 59 9.71 20.13 -3.89
CA ALA A 59 8.93 21.36 -3.99
C ALA A 59 8.15 21.54 -5.31
N THR A 60 8.19 20.55 -6.20
CA THR A 60 7.80 20.70 -7.61
C THR A 60 6.28 20.78 -7.84
N ASN A 61 5.42 20.51 -6.84
CA ASN A 61 3.97 20.56 -7.04
C ASN A 61 3.17 21.02 -5.80
N ARG A 62 3.37 22.29 -5.39
CA ARG A 62 2.64 22.94 -4.28
C ARG A 62 1.15 23.19 -4.55
N ASN A 63 0.70 23.18 -5.81
CA ASN A 63 -0.66 23.61 -6.17
C ASN A 63 -1.76 22.56 -5.98
N ASP A 64 -1.41 21.29 -5.74
CA ASP A 64 -2.38 20.19 -5.52
C ASP A 64 -2.63 19.90 -4.02
N MET A 65 -2.24 20.83 -3.15
CA MET A 65 -2.20 20.66 -1.69
C MET A 65 -3.56 20.78 -0.99
N TYR A 66 -4.66 20.97 -1.74
CA TYR A 66 -6.00 21.16 -1.14
C TYR A 66 -6.79 19.86 -0.96
N LEU A 67 -6.42 18.76 -1.63
CA LEU A 67 -7.17 17.50 -1.60
C LEU A 67 -6.52 16.40 -0.74
N THR A 68 -5.26 16.56 -0.35
CA THR A 68 -4.54 15.56 0.46
C THR A 68 -4.32 16.12 1.87
N GLY A 69 -5.09 15.59 2.83
CA GLY A 69 -5.14 16.10 4.20
C GLY A 69 -3.79 16.25 4.91
N TYR A 70 -3.78 17.07 5.95
CA TYR A 70 -2.66 17.53 6.78
C TYR A 70 -1.65 16.45 7.25
N VAL A 71 -2.03 15.16 7.20
CA VAL A 71 -1.21 13.98 7.52
C VAL A 71 -0.12 13.71 6.45
N ASP A 72 -0.22 14.34 5.28
CA ASP A 72 0.61 14.03 4.10
C ASP A 72 1.83 14.96 3.90
N ARG A 73 2.37 15.54 4.99
CA ARG A 73 3.54 16.45 4.94
C ARG A 73 4.88 15.76 4.69
N HIS A 74 4.97 14.46 4.93
CA HIS A 74 6.23 13.71 4.86
C HIS A 74 6.29 12.83 3.61
N SER A 75 7.41 12.87 2.89
CA SER A 75 7.69 12.12 1.65
C SER A 75 8.12 10.69 1.93
N PHE A 76 8.74 10.44 3.09
CA PHE A 76 9.38 9.18 3.38
C PHE A 76 8.63 8.37 4.44
N PRO A 77 8.36 7.07 4.23
CA PRO A 77 8.41 6.33 2.96
C PRO A 77 7.13 6.54 2.11
N SER A 78 7.12 6.04 0.87
CA SER A 78 5.89 5.99 0.06
C SER A 78 4.92 4.96 0.64
N GLY A 79 3.84 5.43 1.27
CA GLY A 79 2.78 4.57 1.84
C GLY A 79 2.01 3.74 0.80
N HIS A 80 2.07 4.13 -0.48
CA HIS A 80 1.47 3.35 -1.56
C HIS A 80 2.40 2.25 -2.07
N ALA A 81 3.71 2.48 -2.06
CA ALA A 81 4.70 1.49 -2.50
C ALA A 81 4.84 0.35 -1.47
N THR A 82 4.98 0.69 -0.19
CA THR A 82 4.97 -0.24 0.96
C THR A 82 3.76 -1.15 0.95
N ARG A 83 2.56 -0.58 0.89
CA ARG A 83 1.32 -1.35 0.86
C ARG A 83 1.20 -2.25 -0.36
N ALA A 84 1.61 -1.77 -1.53
CA ALA A 84 1.52 -2.56 -2.75
C ALA A 84 2.52 -3.73 -2.75
N SER A 85 3.74 -3.55 -2.23
CA SER A 85 4.72 -4.64 -2.10
C SER A 85 4.27 -5.66 -1.06
N LEU A 86 3.81 -5.21 0.11
CA LEU A 86 3.29 -6.08 1.17
C LEU A 86 2.10 -6.93 0.69
N MET A 87 1.16 -6.33 -0.05
CA MET A 87 0.08 -7.11 -0.66
C MET A 87 0.60 -8.11 -1.70
N ALA A 88 1.54 -7.72 -2.56
CA ALA A 88 2.13 -8.67 -3.51
C ALA A 88 2.81 -9.86 -2.78
N CYS A 89 3.59 -9.61 -1.73
CA CYS A 89 4.24 -10.64 -0.93
C CYS A 89 3.24 -11.64 -0.32
N ILE A 90 2.15 -11.15 0.29
CA ILE A 90 1.11 -12.00 0.86
C ILE A 90 0.47 -12.86 -0.24
N PHE A 91 0.03 -12.25 -1.35
CA PHE A 91 -0.64 -12.98 -2.43
C PHE A 91 0.27 -14.02 -3.10
N LEU A 92 1.59 -13.81 -3.13
CA LEU A 92 2.54 -14.78 -3.66
C LEU A 92 2.67 -16.03 -2.78
N GLN A 93 2.49 -15.91 -1.46
CA GLN A 93 2.62 -17.01 -0.50
C GLN A 93 1.47 -18.03 -0.58
N TYR A 94 0.30 -17.63 -1.07
CA TYR A 94 -0.85 -18.52 -1.14
C TYR A 94 -0.93 -19.27 -2.47
N SER A 95 -1.04 -20.60 -2.38
CA SER A 95 -1.07 -21.51 -3.54
C SER A 95 -2.40 -21.53 -4.28
N PHE A 96 -3.50 -21.08 -3.66
CA PHE A 96 -4.81 -21.00 -4.32
C PHE A 96 -4.92 -19.85 -5.33
N ILE A 97 -3.94 -18.95 -5.36
CA ILE A 97 -3.88 -17.85 -6.31
C ILE A 97 -3.17 -18.31 -7.57
N THR A 98 -3.86 -18.23 -8.71
CA THR A 98 -3.31 -18.62 -10.02
C THR A 98 -2.06 -17.82 -10.36
N VAL A 99 -1.15 -18.44 -11.12
CA VAL A 99 0.10 -17.79 -11.57
C VAL A 99 -0.21 -16.49 -12.33
N MET A 100 -1.26 -16.47 -13.15
CA MET A 100 -1.71 -15.28 -13.86
C MET A 100 -2.07 -14.14 -12.91
N ASN A 101 -2.85 -14.42 -11.85
CA ASN A 101 -3.24 -13.40 -10.87
C ASN A 101 -2.02 -12.88 -10.08
N LYS A 102 -1.07 -13.76 -9.75
CA LYS A 102 0.20 -13.37 -9.10
C LYS A 102 0.98 -12.37 -9.96
N VAL A 103 1.12 -12.65 -11.26
CA VAL A 103 1.80 -11.75 -12.21
C VAL A 103 1.08 -10.41 -12.30
N MET A 104 -0.26 -10.42 -12.39
CA MET A 104 -1.06 -9.18 -12.45
C MET A 104 -0.89 -8.31 -11.20
N ILE A 105 -0.80 -8.91 -10.01
CA ILE A 105 -0.61 -8.19 -8.75
C ILE A 105 0.78 -7.57 -8.67
N VAL A 106 1.82 -8.30 -9.08
CA VAL A 106 3.19 -7.77 -9.13
C VAL A 106 3.27 -6.60 -10.13
N LEU A 107 2.67 -6.75 -11.31
CA LEU A 107 2.61 -5.66 -12.30
C LEU A 107 1.85 -4.45 -11.76
N TRP A 108 0.73 -4.66 -11.07
CA TRP A 108 -0.02 -3.59 -10.42
C TRP A 108 0.83 -2.88 -9.34
N ALA A 109 1.57 -3.62 -8.52
CA ALA A 109 2.43 -3.04 -7.49
C ALA A 109 3.59 -2.20 -8.08
N LEU A 110 4.18 -2.68 -9.17
CA LEU A 110 5.21 -1.94 -9.91
C LEU A 110 4.62 -0.68 -10.57
N LEU A 111 3.48 -0.78 -11.23
CA LEU A 111 2.81 0.36 -11.89
C LEU A 111 2.40 1.44 -10.87
N LEU A 112 1.88 1.05 -9.71
CA LEU A 112 1.59 1.98 -8.63
C LEU A 112 2.85 2.67 -8.10
N SER A 113 3.93 1.91 -7.92
CA SER A 113 5.22 2.45 -7.47
C SER A 113 5.80 3.45 -8.46
N VAL A 114 5.79 3.13 -9.76
CA VAL A 114 6.23 4.01 -10.85
C VAL A 114 5.34 5.25 -10.95
N SER A 115 4.02 5.11 -10.81
CA SER A 115 3.08 6.24 -10.80
C SER A 115 3.43 7.28 -9.72
N ARG A 116 3.94 6.84 -8.56
CA ARG A 116 4.38 7.75 -7.48
C ARG A 116 5.68 8.48 -7.78
N ILE A 117 6.58 7.87 -8.56
CA ILE A 117 7.79 8.53 -9.09
C ILE A 117 7.38 9.57 -10.14
N LEU A 118 6.55 9.18 -11.11
CA LEU A 118 6.11 10.04 -12.22
C LEU A 118 5.26 11.23 -11.75
N SER A 119 4.50 11.06 -10.66
CA SER A 119 3.74 12.16 -10.05
C SER A 119 4.64 13.23 -9.41
N GLY A 120 5.95 13.01 -9.32
CA GLY A 120 6.91 13.94 -8.74
C GLY A 120 6.71 14.20 -7.24
N ARG A 121 5.89 13.36 -6.56
CA ARG A 121 5.53 13.54 -5.13
C ARG A 121 6.51 12.85 -4.18
N HIS A 122 7.27 11.88 -4.67
CA HIS A 122 8.23 11.08 -3.90
C HIS A 122 9.55 10.95 -4.66
N HIS A 123 10.66 10.91 -3.92
CA HIS A 123 11.94 10.57 -4.54
C HIS A 123 11.97 9.08 -4.89
N ILE A 124 12.77 8.71 -5.90
CA ILE A 124 12.98 7.30 -6.29
C ILE A 124 13.45 6.48 -5.08
N SER A 125 14.29 7.04 -4.22
CA SER A 125 14.75 6.40 -2.99
C SER A 125 13.62 6.12 -1.99
N ASP A 126 12.59 6.97 -1.91
CA ASP A 126 11.44 6.79 -1.02
C ASP A 126 10.54 5.64 -1.48
N VAL A 127 10.51 5.38 -2.79
CA VAL A 127 9.77 4.27 -3.40
C VAL A 127 10.52 2.96 -3.25
N ILE A 128 11.84 2.95 -3.50
CA ILE A 128 12.69 1.77 -3.31
C ILE A 128 12.67 1.31 -1.84
N CYS A 129 12.88 2.23 -0.89
CA CYS A 129 12.76 1.89 0.53
C CYS A 129 11.36 1.38 0.87
N GLY A 130 10.31 1.95 0.26
CA GLY A 130 8.95 1.45 0.45
C GLY A 130 8.77 0.01 0.01
N ILE A 131 9.28 -0.36 -1.16
CA ILE A 131 9.23 -1.73 -1.69
C ILE A 131 10.03 -2.71 -0.80
N ILE A 132 11.13 -2.26 -0.19
CA ILE A 132 11.93 -3.11 0.71
C ILE A 132 11.22 -3.33 2.06
N ILE A 133 10.48 -2.33 2.54
CA ILE A 133 9.80 -2.39 3.84
C ILE A 133 8.58 -3.32 3.81
N GLY A 134 7.80 -3.29 2.73
CA GLY A 134 6.58 -4.11 2.61
C GLY A 134 6.86 -5.45 1.96
#